data_AF-A0A2E5P6X7-F1
#
_entry.id   AF-A0A2E5P6X7-F1
#
_cell.length_a   1.000
_cell.length_b   1.000
_cell.length_c   1.000
_cell.angle_alpha   90.00
_cell.angle_beta   90.00
_cell.angle_gamma   90.00
#
_symmetry.space_group_name_H-M   'P 1'
#
loop_
_entity.id
_entity.type
_entity.pdbx_description
1 polymer ?
#
loop_
_entity_poly.entity_id
_entity_poly.type
_entity_poly.pdbx_seq_one_letter_code
_entity_poly.pdbx_strand_id
1 'polypeptide(L)'
;MNFLLKLNKKYILISFLIILIFVFLNIINKFMVNKKYEFTEKNLEEIKADIIKPKFSINGNDQQILITANQGNFLSTNKIMLEQNVKFKSKRFELKSNKVLFDKLNFTAHSEEKAEFFAKKTAITSKGFDITQNGEKINFNGKTKLIIK
;
A
#
# COMPACT_ATOMS: atom_id res chain seq x y z
N MET A 1 44.64 -42.47 27.87
CA MET A 1 43.22 -42.86 28.09
C MET A 1 42.36 -41.61 27.98
N ASN A 2 41.36 -41.59 27.08
CA ASN A 2 40.65 -40.37 26.71
C ASN A 2 39.79 -39.84 27.89
N PHE A 3 40.13 -38.65 28.42
CA PHE A 3 39.51 -38.09 29.63
C PHE A 3 38.00 -37.83 29.45
N LEU A 4 37.59 -37.52 28.21
CA LEU A 4 36.20 -37.33 27.81
C LEU A 4 35.32 -38.57 28.03
N LEU A 5 35.88 -39.78 27.93
CA LEU A 5 35.15 -41.04 28.11
C LEU A 5 35.01 -41.46 29.59
N LYS A 6 35.67 -40.74 30.52
CA LYS A 6 35.51 -40.94 31.98
C LYS A 6 34.35 -40.13 32.56
N LEU A 7 33.83 -39.13 31.84
CA LEU A 7 32.68 -38.36 32.28
C LEU A 7 31.39 -39.18 32.15
N ASN A 8 30.47 -38.96 33.08
CA ASN A 8 29.16 -39.61 33.05
C ASN A 8 28.43 -39.25 31.75
N LYS A 9 28.06 -40.28 30.98
CA LYS A 9 27.41 -40.18 29.66
C LYS A 9 26.19 -39.25 29.68
N LYS A 10 25.48 -39.16 30.81
CA LYS A 10 24.33 -38.25 30.98
C LYS A 10 24.72 -36.77 30.87
N TYR A 11 25.83 -36.34 31.48
CA TYR A 11 26.28 -34.95 31.43
C TYR A 11 26.83 -34.55 30.05
N ILE A 12 27.47 -35.49 29.35
CA ILE A 12 27.94 -35.28 27.98
C ILE A 12 26.74 -35.01 27.05
N LEU A 13 25.67 -35.81 27.19
CA LEU A 13 24.46 -35.64 26.38
C LEU A 13 23.76 -34.30 26.65
N ILE A 14 23.68 -33.88 27.92
CA ILE A 14 23.09 -32.60 28.31
C ILE A 14 23.89 -31.41 27.74
N SER A 15 25.22 -31.46 27.84
CA SER A 15 26.11 -30.43 27.29
C SER A 15 25.93 -30.29 25.77
N PHE A 16 25.82 -31.42 25.06
CA PHE A 16 25.58 -31.43 23.62
C PHE A 16 24.24 -30.79 23.23
N LEU A 17 23.18 -31.04 24.01
CA LEU A 17 21.86 -30.46 23.77
C LEU A 17 21.87 -28.93 23.94
N ILE A 18 22.60 -28.42 24.94
CA ILE A 18 22.73 -26.98 25.19
C ILE A 18 23.44 -26.28 24.02
N ILE A 19 24.50 -26.90 23.48
CA ILE A 19 25.22 -26.37 22.31
C ILE A 19 24.31 -26.29 21.09
N LEU A 20 23.48 -27.31 20.84
CA LEU A 20 22.52 -27.32 19.73
C LEU A 20 21.50 -26.17 19.84
N ILE A 21 20.98 -25.92 21.05
CA ILE A 21 20.05 -24.81 21.31
C ILE A 21 20.72 -23.46 21.01
N PHE A 22 21.97 -23.29 21.43
CA PHE A 22 22.71 -22.04 21.20
C PHE A 22 22.95 -21.78 19.71
N VAL A 23 23.29 -22.81 18.94
CA VAL A 23 23.42 -22.71 17.47
C VAL A 23 22.09 -22.33 16.82
N PHE A 24 20.98 -22.94 17.26
CA PHE A 24 19.66 -22.67 16.72
C PHE A 24 19.21 -21.21 16.95
N LEU A 25 19.48 -20.65 18.13
CA LEU A 25 19.17 -19.25 18.45
C LEU A 25 19.92 -18.25 17.54
N ASN A 26 21.18 -18.54 17.20
CA ASN A 26 21.97 -17.69 16.31
C ASN A 26 21.41 -17.67 14.87
N ILE A 27 20.87 -18.79 14.39
CA ILE A 27 20.25 -18.88 13.06
C ILE A 27 18.98 -18.02 12.99
N ILE A 28 18.14 -18.06 14.03
CA ILE A 28 16.92 -17.23 14.10
C ILE A 28 17.25 -15.74 14.08
N ASN A 29 18.26 -15.32 14.85
CA ASN A 29 18.68 -13.91 14.89
C ASN A 29 19.14 -13.41 13.52
N LYS A 30 19.91 -14.21 12.77
CA LYS A 30 20.35 -13.85 11.41
C LYS A 30 19.18 -13.73 10.43
N PHE A 31 18.15 -14.57 10.56
CA PHE A 31 16.96 -14.52 9.72
C PHE A 31 16.07 -13.31 10.01
N MET A 32 15.98 -12.88 11.27
CA MET A 32 15.21 -11.70 11.68
C MET A 32 15.87 -10.38 11.27
N VAL A 33 17.21 -10.31 11.25
CA VAL A 33 17.95 -9.08 10.94
C VAL A 33 17.99 -8.76 9.43
N ASN A 34 17.81 -9.75 8.55
CA ASN A 34 17.85 -9.57 7.09
C ASN A 34 16.54 -9.06 6.44
N LYS A 35 15.60 -8.53 7.23
CA LYS A 35 14.36 -7.90 6.73
C LYS A 35 14.33 -6.38 6.85
N LYS A 36 15.49 -5.70 6.84
CA LYS A 36 15.53 -4.26 6.57
C LYS A 36 15.57 -4.04 5.07
N TYR A 37 14.41 -3.71 4.50
CA TYR A 37 14.30 -3.14 3.17
C TYR A 37 15.16 -1.87 3.13
N GLU A 38 16.17 -1.83 2.25
CA GLU A 38 16.91 -0.60 1.95
C GLU A 38 15.97 0.37 1.25
N PHE A 39 15.47 1.36 2.00
CA PHE A 39 14.78 2.52 1.44
C PHE A 39 15.82 3.60 1.22
N THR A 40 16.17 3.87 -0.04
CA THR A 40 17.06 4.98 -0.39
C THR A 40 16.29 6.29 -0.21
N GLU A 41 16.47 6.96 0.93
CA GLU A 41 15.90 8.27 1.21
C GLU A 41 16.49 9.32 0.26
N LYS A 42 15.69 9.73 -0.71
CA LYS A 42 15.92 10.96 -1.46
C LYS A 42 15.15 12.07 -0.75
N ASN A 43 15.89 12.96 -0.07
CA ASN A 43 15.45 14.24 0.53
C ASN A 43 13.93 14.40 0.68
N LEU A 44 13.40 13.89 1.79
CA LEU A 44 12.04 14.13 2.25
C LEU A 44 12.07 15.43 3.07
N GLU A 45 11.81 16.57 2.42
CA GLU A 45 11.25 17.72 3.15
C GLU A 45 10.07 17.21 3.97
N GLU A 46 10.01 17.53 5.27
CA GLU A 46 9.10 16.96 6.29
C GLU A 46 7.75 16.49 5.73
N ILE A 47 7.70 15.26 5.24
CA ILE A 47 6.44 14.74 4.72
C ILE A 47 5.57 14.40 5.92
N LYS A 48 4.60 15.26 6.19
CA LYS A 48 3.50 15.03 7.14
C LYS A 48 2.47 14.07 6.56
N ALA A 49 2.91 12.91 6.08
CA ALA A 49 2.02 11.87 5.57
C ALA A 49 2.33 10.52 6.21
N ASP A 50 1.29 9.79 6.61
CA ASP A 50 1.43 8.45 7.20
C ASP A 50 2.01 7.43 6.21
N ILE A 51 1.74 7.61 4.91
CA ILE A 51 2.26 6.75 3.84
C ILE A 51 2.69 7.55 2.62
N ILE A 52 3.88 7.23 2.11
CA ILE A 52 4.46 7.82 0.90
C ILE A 52 4.21 6.91 -0.30
N LYS A 53 3.83 7.52 -1.43
CA LYS A 53 3.54 6.85 -2.70
C LYS A 53 2.61 5.63 -2.55
N PRO A 54 1.46 5.76 -1.84
CA PRO A 54 0.55 4.65 -1.66
C PRO A 54 0.04 4.13 -3.00
N LYS A 55 -0.14 2.80 -3.08
CA LYS A 55 -0.64 2.09 -4.25
C LYS A 55 -1.58 0.98 -3.81
N PHE A 56 -2.82 1.02 -4.31
CA PHE A 56 -3.85 0.03 -4.01
C PHE A 56 -4.49 -0.45 -5.32
N SER A 57 -5.16 -1.59 -5.27
CA SER A 57 -6.00 -2.06 -6.35
C SER A 57 -7.37 -2.43 -5.82
N ILE A 58 -8.41 -2.00 -6.53
CA ILE A 58 -9.77 -2.50 -6.35
C ILE A 58 -10.10 -3.37 -7.56
N ASN A 59 -10.70 -4.53 -7.30
CA ASN A 59 -11.19 -5.41 -8.35
C ASN A 59 -12.66 -5.06 -8.58
N GLY A 60 -12.94 -4.29 -9.64
CA GLY A 60 -14.30 -4.20 -10.14
C GLY A 60 -14.69 -5.48 -10.88
N ASN A 61 -15.98 -5.67 -11.12
CA ASN A 61 -16.51 -6.89 -11.76
C ASN A 61 -15.83 -7.19 -13.12
N ASP A 62 -15.58 -6.15 -13.93
CA ASP A 62 -15.01 -6.32 -15.28
C ASP A 62 -13.55 -5.90 -15.43
N GLN A 63 -13.00 -5.18 -14.44
CA GLN A 63 -11.65 -4.62 -14.53
C GLN A 63 -11.06 -4.26 -13.17
N GLN A 64 -9.74 -4.41 -13.05
CA GLN A 64 -8.98 -3.87 -11.95
C GLN A 64 -8.78 -2.36 -12.13
N ILE A 65 -9.00 -1.60 -11.06
CA ILE A 65 -8.69 -0.18 -10.98
C ILE A 65 -7.53 -0.02 -10.00
N LEU A 66 -6.42 0.51 -10.50
CA LEU A 66 -5.24 0.86 -9.72
C LEU A 66 -5.38 2.28 -9.19
N ILE A 67 -5.17 2.45 -7.88
CA ILE A 67 -5.25 3.73 -7.19
C ILE A 67 -3.83 4.09 -6.73
N THR A 68 -3.35 5.28 -7.09
CA THR A 68 -2.04 5.78 -6.68
C THR A 68 -2.13 7.23 -6.23
N ALA A 69 -1.30 7.64 -5.28
CA ALA A 69 -1.10 9.05 -4.91
C ALA A 69 0.37 9.26 -4.49
N ASN A 70 0.80 10.50 -4.28
CA ASN A 70 2.13 10.75 -3.72
C ASN A 70 2.14 10.65 -2.19
N GLN A 71 1.02 10.97 -1.54
CA GLN A 71 0.87 10.96 -0.09
C GLN A 71 -0.47 10.34 0.33
N GLY A 72 -0.51 9.75 1.52
CA GLY A 72 -1.73 9.25 2.13
C GLY A 72 -1.72 9.40 3.64
N ASN A 73 -2.88 9.71 4.21
CA ASN A 73 -3.11 9.89 5.64
C ASN A 73 -4.29 9.03 6.10
N PHE A 74 -4.10 8.19 7.11
CA PHE A 74 -5.15 7.35 7.63
C PHE A 74 -6.06 8.17 8.56
N LEU A 75 -7.31 8.36 8.15
CA LEU A 75 -8.31 9.03 9.00
C LEU A 75 -9.00 8.06 9.95
N SER A 76 -9.03 6.77 9.58
CA SER A 76 -9.54 5.67 10.40
C SER A 76 -9.08 4.34 9.81
N THR A 77 -9.48 3.22 10.44
CA THR A 77 -9.25 1.87 9.92
C THR A 77 -9.69 1.71 8.47
N ASN A 78 -10.79 2.36 8.05
CA ASN A 78 -11.37 2.18 6.71
C ASN A 78 -11.20 3.37 5.78
N LYS A 79 -10.87 4.57 6.28
CA LYS A 79 -10.77 5.78 5.46
C LYS A 79 -9.33 6.26 5.36
N ILE A 80 -8.90 6.54 4.14
CA ILE A 80 -7.60 7.15 3.84
C ILE A 80 -7.82 8.41 2.99
N MET A 81 -7.19 9.51 3.40
CA MET A 81 -7.08 10.70 2.58
C MET A 81 -5.86 10.54 1.67
N LEU A 82 -6.07 10.53 0.37
CA LEU A 82 -5.02 10.47 -0.65
C LEU A 82 -4.77 11.87 -1.17
N GLU A 83 -3.51 12.28 -1.22
CA GLU A 83 -3.13 13.66 -1.54
C GLU A 83 -2.01 13.67 -2.58
N GLN A 84 -2.03 14.72 -3.38
CA GLN A 84 -1.11 15.04 -4.47
C GLN A 84 -1.07 13.97 -5.57
N ASN A 85 -1.55 14.35 -6.77
CA ASN A 85 -1.50 13.50 -7.97
C ASN A 85 -2.18 12.14 -7.76
N VAL A 86 -3.40 12.16 -7.20
CA VAL A 86 -4.23 10.96 -7.03
C VAL A 86 -4.73 10.50 -8.39
N LYS A 87 -4.56 9.22 -8.70
CA LYS A 87 -4.97 8.60 -9.97
C LYS A 87 -5.71 7.31 -9.73
N PHE A 88 -6.85 7.17 -10.39
CA PHE A 88 -7.57 5.93 -10.58
C PHE A 88 -7.38 5.50 -12.03
N LYS A 89 -6.72 4.37 -12.26
CA LYS A 89 -6.36 3.90 -13.60
C LYS A 89 -6.85 2.49 -13.83
N SER A 90 -7.58 2.29 -14.91
CA SER A 90 -7.95 0.97 -15.44
C SER A 90 -7.40 0.80 -16.85
N LYS A 91 -7.78 -0.30 -17.52
CA LYS A 91 -7.50 -0.47 -18.95
C LYS A 91 -8.30 0.49 -19.83
N ARG A 92 -9.47 0.96 -19.35
CA ARG A 92 -10.44 1.73 -20.15
C ARG A 92 -10.38 3.24 -19.88
N PHE A 93 -9.92 3.64 -18.70
CA PHE A 93 -9.90 5.04 -18.30
C PHE A 93 -8.79 5.40 -17.31
N GLU A 94 -8.54 6.69 -17.18
CA GLU A 94 -7.76 7.32 -16.12
C GLU A 94 -8.57 8.49 -15.52
N LEU A 95 -8.69 8.55 -14.20
CA LEU A 95 -9.31 9.65 -13.47
C LEU A 95 -8.27 10.24 -12.51
N LYS A 96 -8.11 11.56 -12.54
CA LYS A 96 -7.13 12.31 -11.74
C LYS A 96 -7.81 13.34 -10.86
N SER A 97 -7.27 13.52 -9.67
CA SER A 97 -7.55 14.65 -8.78
C SER A 97 -6.35 14.86 -7.84
N ASN A 98 -6.35 15.94 -7.08
CA ASN A 98 -5.28 16.26 -6.14
C ASN A 98 -5.58 15.80 -4.71
N LYS A 99 -6.85 15.69 -4.31
CA LYS A 99 -7.25 15.22 -2.98
C LYS A 99 -8.48 14.33 -3.05
N VAL A 100 -8.40 13.15 -2.46
CA VAL A 100 -9.46 12.15 -2.53
C VAL A 100 -9.60 11.43 -1.20
N LEU A 101 -10.81 11.44 -0.64
CA LEU A 101 -11.18 10.58 0.48
C LEU A 101 -11.57 9.21 -0.08
N PHE A 102 -10.81 8.17 0.28
CA PHE A 102 -11.08 6.80 -0.16
C PHE A 102 -11.55 5.94 1.02
N ASP A 103 -12.68 5.25 0.84
CA ASP A 103 -13.21 4.26 1.78
C ASP A 103 -12.81 2.85 1.29
N LYS A 104 -11.92 2.21 2.04
CA LYS A 104 -11.38 0.88 1.75
C LYS A 104 -12.41 -0.23 1.92
N LEU A 105 -13.43 -0.04 2.77
CA LEU A 105 -14.44 -1.06 3.05
C LEU A 105 -15.49 -1.09 1.94
N ASN A 106 -15.96 0.08 1.54
CA ASN A 106 -17.03 0.23 0.54
C ASN A 106 -16.49 0.44 -0.89
N PHE A 107 -15.17 0.54 -1.05
CA PHE A 107 -14.49 0.88 -2.30
C PHE A 107 -15.07 2.12 -2.99
N THR A 108 -15.42 3.13 -2.20
CA THR A 108 -15.92 4.42 -2.66
C THR A 108 -14.84 5.49 -2.56
N ALA A 109 -14.95 6.53 -3.38
CA ALA A 109 -14.06 7.67 -3.32
C ALA A 109 -14.84 8.97 -3.51
N HIS A 110 -14.42 10.01 -2.80
CA HIS A 110 -15.00 11.34 -2.91
C HIS A 110 -13.89 12.38 -3.09
N SER A 111 -14.13 13.34 -3.99
CA SER A 111 -13.25 14.49 -4.19
C SER A 111 -14.07 15.75 -4.42
N GLU A 112 -13.74 16.81 -3.70
CA GLU A 112 -14.25 18.17 -3.95
C GLU A 112 -13.32 19.00 -4.83
N GLU A 113 -12.19 18.42 -5.22
CA GLU A 113 -11.16 19.06 -6.04
C GLU A 113 -11.29 18.69 -7.51
N LYS A 114 -10.75 19.57 -8.37
CA LYS A 114 -10.84 19.45 -9.83
C LYS A 114 -10.51 18.02 -10.27
N ALA A 115 -11.45 17.42 -10.98
CA ALA A 115 -11.33 16.08 -11.49
C ALA A 115 -11.11 16.10 -13.00
N GLU A 116 -10.18 15.27 -13.48
CA GLU A 116 -9.92 15.06 -14.90
C GLU A 116 -10.02 13.59 -15.25
N PHE A 117 -11.03 13.26 -16.05
CA PHE A 117 -11.29 11.91 -16.54
C PHE A 117 -10.91 11.81 -18.01
N PHE A 118 -10.25 10.72 -18.37
CA PHE A 118 -9.82 10.40 -19.72
C PHE A 118 -10.21 8.96 -20.07
N ALA A 119 -10.92 8.80 -21.17
CA ALA A 119 -11.17 7.53 -21.84
C ALA A 119 -10.79 7.66 -23.32
N LYS A 120 -10.85 6.54 -24.06
CA LYS A 120 -10.38 6.47 -25.46
C LYS A 120 -10.89 7.59 -26.37
N LYS A 121 -12.18 7.93 -26.27
CA LYS A 121 -12.85 8.95 -27.11
C LYS A 121 -13.48 10.09 -26.31
N THR A 122 -13.19 10.18 -25.03
CA THR A 122 -13.92 11.08 -24.13
C THR A 122 -12.98 11.65 -23.08
N ALA A 123 -13.13 12.93 -22.79
CA ALA A 123 -12.54 13.57 -21.62
C ALA A 123 -13.61 14.35 -20.87
N ILE A 124 -13.56 14.30 -19.53
CA ILE A 124 -14.45 15.07 -18.67
C ILE A 124 -13.60 15.84 -17.67
N THR A 125 -13.88 17.12 -17.53
CA THR A 125 -13.34 17.95 -16.44
C THR A 125 -14.48 18.41 -15.56
N SER A 126 -14.35 18.30 -14.25
CA SER A 126 -15.38 18.72 -13.30
C SER A 126 -14.76 19.29 -12.02
N LYS A 127 -15.60 19.88 -11.15
CA LYS A 127 -15.13 20.42 -9.87
C LYS A 127 -14.77 19.32 -8.87
N GLY A 128 -15.38 18.16 -8.97
CA GLY A 128 -15.18 17.04 -8.06
C GLY A 128 -15.83 15.77 -8.60
N PHE A 129 -15.76 14.68 -7.86
CA PHE A 129 -16.40 13.43 -8.26
C PHE A 129 -16.74 12.54 -7.07
N ASP A 130 -17.66 11.60 -7.32
CA ASP A 130 -17.94 10.46 -6.46
C ASP A 130 -17.76 9.16 -7.21
N ILE A 131 -17.06 8.21 -6.62
CA ILE A 131 -17.05 6.81 -7.02
C ILE A 131 -17.94 6.05 -6.04
N THR A 132 -18.93 5.36 -6.58
CA THR A 132 -19.92 4.59 -5.82
C THR A 132 -20.03 3.19 -6.41
N GLN A 133 -20.82 2.32 -5.76
CA GLN A 133 -21.07 0.94 -6.24
C GLN A 133 -19.76 0.18 -6.46
N ASN A 134 -18.90 0.12 -5.44
CA ASN A 134 -17.63 -0.59 -5.46
C ASN A 134 -16.67 -0.22 -6.61
N GLY A 135 -16.72 1.00 -7.14
CA GLY A 135 -15.87 1.43 -8.26
C GLY A 135 -16.56 1.47 -9.62
N GLU A 136 -17.82 1.03 -9.72
CA GLU A 136 -18.51 0.90 -11.01
C GLU A 136 -19.06 2.22 -11.54
N LYS A 137 -19.54 3.09 -10.65
CA LYS A 137 -20.21 4.34 -11.04
C LYS A 137 -19.40 5.54 -10.61
N ILE A 138 -19.09 6.41 -11.58
CA ILE A 138 -18.43 7.70 -11.38
C ILE A 138 -19.44 8.81 -11.65
N ASN A 139 -19.74 9.61 -10.64
CA ASN A 139 -20.52 10.84 -10.77
C ASN A 139 -19.57 12.04 -10.79
N PHE A 140 -19.73 12.94 -11.76
CA PHE A 140 -18.96 14.18 -11.84
C PHE A 140 -19.76 15.33 -11.25
N ASN A 141 -19.17 16.02 -10.27
CA ASN A 141 -19.85 16.99 -9.44
C ASN A 141 -19.53 18.43 -9.87
N GLY A 142 -20.52 19.32 -9.73
CA GLY A 142 -20.39 20.73 -10.05
C GLY A 142 -20.23 21.03 -11.55
N LYS A 143 -19.61 22.17 -11.86
CA LYS A 143 -19.41 22.62 -13.24
C LYS A 143 -18.60 21.59 -14.01
N THR A 144 -19.20 21.01 -15.05
CA THR A 144 -18.64 19.90 -15.81
C THR A 144 -18.50 20.28 -17.29
N LYS A 145 -17.36 19.94 -17.88
CA LYS A 145 -17.08 20.06 -19.32
C LYS A 145 -16.80 18.68 -19.89
N LEU A 146 -17.58 18.28 -20.89
CA LEU A 146 -17.40 17.05 -21.66
C LEU A 146 -16.77 17.38 -23.01
N ILE A 147 -15.80 16.57 -23.42
CA ILE A 147 -15.16 16.64 -24.74
C ILE A 147 -15.23 15.24 -25.36
N ILE A 148 -15.75 15.16 -26.57
CA ILE A 148 -15.77 13.94 -27.39
C ILE A 148 -14.69 14.09 -28.46
N LYS A 149 -13.90 13.04 -28.67
CA LYS A 149 -12.81 12.98 -29.65
C LYS A 149 -13.17 12.08 -30.83
#